data_AF-A0A7Y2HMJ8-F1
#
_entry.id   AF-A0A7Y2HMJ8-F1
#
_cell.length_a   1.000
_cell.length_b   1.000
_cell.length_c   1.000
_cell.angle_alpha   90.00
_cell.angle_beta   90.00
_cell.angle_gamma   90.00
#
_symmetry.space_group_name_H-M   'P 1'
#
loop_
_entity.id
_entity.type
_entity.pdbx_description
1 polymer ?
#
loop_
_entity_poly.entity_id
_entity_poly.type
_entity_poly.pdbx_seq_one_letter_code
_entity_poly.pdbx_strand_id
1 'polypeptide(L)'
;IGLWDRYGGSMPSGWTRFVFDQFEFDYEVVYPPELDAGDLNARFDVLVFPDGAIPAGEGGGGFRGGGMADAMLERLPEELRDRVGSVSLDTTVPAIIEFIENGGTVVAIGGSSRLGIHAGLPIADYMVDERGEPYSSEEYYTPGSVHDVAVQHGSPVTHGLGDRVNILHSHSPVFRVEEGAESVRVLARYDSPNPLVSGWAWGQEKLDGGASMLEADIGSGKLFLFGPKITFRGQSHGTFPLLFNGIYYGSARRDAVF
;
A
#
# COMPACT_ATOMS: atom_id res chain seq x y z
N ILE A 1 -11.42 4.34 10.71
CA ILE A 1 -10.46 3.89 9.65
C ILE A 1 -11.20 3.02 8.65
N GLY A 2 -11.04 3.21 7.34
CA GLY A 2 -11.55 2.27 6.34
C GLY A 2 -10.46 1.28 5.93
N LEU A 3 -10.70 -0.02 6.09
CA LEU A 3 -9.79 -1.08 5.67
C LEU A 3 -10.37 -1.83 4.48
N TRP A 4 -9.66 -1.82 3.36
CA TRP A 4 -10.11 -2.54 2.17
C TRP A 4 -10.18 -4.06 2.40
N ASP A 5 -11.25 -4.68 1.90
CA ASP A 5 -11.34 -6.12 1.70
C ASP A 5 -12.11 -6.43 0.40
N ARG A 6 -12.15 -7.71 0.03
CA ARG A 6 -12.91 -8.21 -1.12
C ARG A 6 -13.90 -9.27 -0.69
N TYR A 7 -14.95 -9.47 -1.48
CA TYR A 7 -15.81 -10.63 -1.29
C TYR A 7 -14.99 -11.94 -1.35
N GLY A 8 -15.25 -12.85 -0.41
CA GLY A 8 -14.47 -14.09 -0.23
C GLY A 8 -13.17 -13.91 0.58
N GLY A 9 -12.84 -12.68 0.97
CA GLY A 9 -11.75 -12.34 1.87
C GLY A 9 -10.39 -12.13 1.18
N SER A 10 -9.64 -11.19 1.71
CA SER A 10 -8.23 -10.96 1.45
C SER A 10 -7.42 -11.40 2.67
N MET A 11 -6.47 -12.30 2.47
CA MET A 11 -5.59 -12.77 3.56
C MET A 11 -4.79 -11.60 4.17
N PRO A 12 -4.14 -10.70 3.37
CA PRO A 12 -3.52 -9.49 3.92
C PRO A 12 -4.46 -8.57 4.71
N SER A 13 -5.73 -8.42 4.28
CA SER A 13 -6.73 -7.66 5.02
C SER A 13 -7.04 -8.32 6.37
N GLY A 14 -7.30 -9.64 6.38
CA GLY A 14 -7.55 -10.38 7.62
C GLY A 14 -6.42 -10.27 8.66
N TRP A 15 -5.16 -10.29 8.22
CA TRP A 15 -4.03 -10.07 9.14
C TRP A 15 -3.93 -8.61 9.63
N THR A 16 -4.29 -7.64 8.79
CA THR A 16 -4.35 -6.23 9.20
C THR A 16 -5.47 -6.01 10.21
N ARG A 17 -6.62 -6.68 10.04
CA ARG A 17 -7.73 -6.72 11.02
C ARG A 17 -7.26 -7.29 12.35
N PHE A 18 -6.56 -8.42 12.33
CA PHE A 18 -5.98 -8.98 13.55
C PHE A 18 -5.09 -7.97 14.27
N VAL A 19 -4.21 -7.25 13.54
CA VAL A 19 -3.40 -6.18 14.13
C VAL A 19 -4.28 -5.05 14.70
N PHE A 20 -5.29 -4.58 13.97
CA PHE A 20 -6.20 -3.55 14.50
C PHE A 20 -6.94 -4.00 15.76
N ASP A 21 -7.45 -5.23 15.79
CA ASP A 21 -8.13 -5.79 16.96
C ASP A 21 -7.18 -5.92 18.16
N GLN A 22 -5.92 -6.33 17.95
CA GLN A 22 -4.93 -6.47 19.03
C GLN A 22 -4.46 -5.13 19.61
N PHE A 23 -4.51 -4.05 18.81
CA PHE A 23 -4.05 -2.72 19.20
C PHE A 23 -5.21 -1.71 19.32
N GLU A 24 -6.46 -2.20 19.37
CA GLU A 24 -7.67 -1.43 19.68
C GLU A 24 -7.94 -0.25 18.72
N PHE A 25 -7.64 -0.44 17.42
CA PHE A 25 -8.01 0.54 16.40
C PHE A 25 -9.45 0.36 15.96
N ASP A 26 -10.21 1.46 15.91
CA ASP A 26 -11.57 1.47 15.35
C ASP A 26 -11.53 1.51 13.81
N TYR A 27 -12.03 0.44 13.18
CA TYR A 27 -12.08 0.33 11.73
C TYR A 27 -13.40 -0.24 11.22
N GLU A 28 -13.72 0.13 9.99
CA GLU A 28 -14.76 -0.47 9.17
C GLU A 28 -14.10 -1.17 7.98
N VAL A 29 -14.64 -2.32 7.60
CA VAL A 29 -14.21 -3.01 6.38
C VAL A 29 -14.94 -2.39 5.20
N VAL A 30 -14.19 -1.95 4.19
CA VAL A 30 -14.71 -1.25 3.00
C VAL A 30 -14.51 -2.13 1.77
N TYR A 31 -15.55 -2.28 0.96
CA TYR A 31 -15.55 -3.08 -0.26
C TYR A 31 -15.53 -2.20 -1.52
N PRO A 32 -15.12 -2.71 -2.69
CA PRO A 32 -15.02 -1.89 -3.90
C PRO A 32 -16.28 -1.11 -4.29
N PRO A 33 -17.52 -1.65 -4.21
CA PRO A 33 -18.71 -0.88 -4.57
C PRO A 33 -18.93 0.36 -3.69
N GLU A 34 -18.50 0.32 -2.44
CA GLU A 34 -18.55 1.47 -1.53
C GLU A 34 -17.48 2.51 -1.87
N LEU A 35 -16.30 2.06 -2.32
CA LEU A 35 -15.26 2.96 -2.83
C LEU A 35 -15.72 3.67 -4.11
N ASP A 36 -16.40 2.94 -5.01
CA ASP A 36 -16.92 3.47 -6.26
C ASP A 36 -18.07 4.45 -6.06
N ALA A 37 -18.82 4.32 -4.96
CA ALA A 37 -19.92 5.22 -4.61
C ALA A 37 -19.43 6.63 -4.23
N GLY A 38 -18.15 6.79 -3.85
CA GLY A 38 -17.54 8.07 -3.50
C GLY A 38 -17.96 8.61 -2.12
N ASP A 39 -17.78 9.92 -1.92
CA ASP A 39 -18.01 10.62 -0.65
C ASP A 39 -17.25 10.01 0.56
N LEU A 40 -16.07 9.45 0.27
CA LEU A 40 -15.28 8.69 1.24
C LEU A 40 -14.81 9.55 2.42
N ASN A 41 -14.57 10.84 2.19
CA ASN A 41 -14.16 11.76 3.25
C ASN A 41 -15.27 11.96 4.29
N ALA A 42 -16.56 11.78 3.96
CA ALA A 42 -17.65 11.91 4.93
C ALA A 42 -17.59 10.82 6.03
N ARG A 43 -16.93 9.69 5.76
CA ARG A 43 -16.91 8.53 6.65
C ARG A 43 -15.53 8.16 7.16
N PHE A 44 -14.49 8.44 6.40
CA PHE A 44 -13.13 8.00 6.71
C PHE A 44 -12.15 9.17 6.75
N ASP A 45 -11.21 9.11 7.70
CA ASP A 45 -10.01 9.96 7.70
C ASP A 45 -8.84 9.25 7.02
N VAL A 46 -8.81 7.93 7.18
CA VAL A 46 -7.73 7.06 6.74
C VAL A 46 -8.32 5.87 5.99
N LEU A 47 -7.82 5.61 4.78
CA LEU A 47 -8.05 4.36 4.06
C LEU A 47 -6.76 3.53 4.03
N VAL A 48 -6.88 2.24 4.34
CA VAL A 48 -5.76 1.29 4.36
C VAL A 48 -5.98 0.25 3.27
N PHE A 49 -4.99 0.12 2.39
CA PHE A 49 -4.95 -0.84 1.29
C PHE A 49 -3.83 -1.85 1.50
N PRO A 50 -4.13 -3.04 2.04
CA PRO A 50 -3.18 -4.14 2.19
C PRO A 50 -2.63 -4.62 0.84
N ASP A 51 -1.63 -5.48 0.88
CA ASP A 51 -1.05 -6.12 -0.31
C ASP A 51 -2.13 -6.76 -1.20
N GLY A 52 -2.09 -6.46 -2.51
CA GLY A 52 -3.00 -7.02 -3.51
C GLY A 52 -4.38 -6.35 -3.61
N ALA A 53 -4.59 -5.20 -2.96
CA ALA A 53 -5.81 -4.40 -3.09
C ALA A 53 -5.85 -3.58 -4.39
N ILE A 54 -4.78 -2.84 -4.68
CA ILE A 54 -4.68 -2.00 -5.88
C ILE A 54 -4.09 -2.83 -7.04
N PRO A 55 -4.74 -2.87 -8.22
CA PRO A 55 -4.23 -3.60 -9.37
C PRO A 55 -2.88 -3.05 -9.87
N ALA A 56 -2.01 -3.94 -10.34
CA ALA A 56 -0.76 -3.52 -10.98
C ALA A 56 -0.95 -2.91 -12.38
N GLY A 57 -2.09 -3.18 -13.02
CA GLY A 57 -2.43 -2.73 -14.38
C GLY A 57 -3.82 -3.24 -14.77
N GLU A 58 -4.22 -3.01 -16.02
CA GLU A 58 -5.54 -3.41 -16.52
C GLU A 58 -5.79 -4.93 -16.35
N GLY A 59 -6.74 -5.26 -15.48
CA GLY A 59 -7.13 -6.63 -15.11
C GLY A 59 -6.23 -7.35 -14.10
N GLY A 60 -5.42 -6.61 -13.32
CA GLY A 60 -4.65 -7.14 -12.20
C GLY A 60 -5.43 -7.41 -10.91
N GLY A 61 -6.76 -7.22 -10.89
CA GLY A 61 -7.64 -7.46 -9.73
C GLY A 61 -8.42 -8.77 -9.85
N GLY A 62 -8.66 -9.42 -8.70
CA GLY A 62 -9.42 -10.68 -8.61
C GLY A 62 -10.82 -10.63 -9.24
N PHE A 63 -11.31 -11.81 -9.62
CA PHE A 63 -12.52 -12.09 -10.43
C PHE A 63 -12.53 -11.38 -11.80
N ARG A 64 -11.57 -11.73 -12.67
CA ARG A 64 -11.70 -11.53 -14.12
C ARG A 64 -12.84 -12.39 -14.66
N GLY A 65 -14.01 -11.79 -14.81
CA GLY A 65 -15.11 -12.32 -15.61
C GLY A 65 -16.42 -11.66 -15.22
N GLY A 66 -16.85 -10.63 -15.95
CA GLY A 66 -18.16 -9.98 -15.73
C GLY A 66 -19.31 -11.00 -15.67
N GLY A 67 -19.28 -12.05 -16.51
CA GLY A 67 -20.27 -13.13 -16.47
C GLY A 67 -20.21 -14.06 -15.23
N MET A 68 -19.08 -14.13 -14.52
CA MET A 68 -18.98 -14.84 -13.24
C MET A 68 -19.47 -13.99 -12.07
N ALA A 69 -19.29 -12.67 -12.12
CA ALA A 69 -19.80 -11.75 -11.10
C ALA A 69 -21.34 -11.70 -11.09
N ASP A 70 -21.97 -11.61 -12.26
CA ASP A 70 -23.44 -11.57 -12.37
C ASP A 70 -24.09 -12.88 -11.90
N ALA A 71 -23.58 -14.03 -12.36
CA ALA A 71 -24.07 -15.35 -11.93
C ALA A 71 -23.82 -15.62 -10.43
N MET A 72 -22.83 -14.96 -9.85
CA MET A 72 -22.53 -15.02 -8.42
C MET A 72 -23.49 -14.14 -7.62
N LEU A 73 -23.75 -12.91 -8.06
CA LEU A 73 -24.71 -11.99 -7.43
C LEU A 73 -26.11 -12.62 -7.32
N GLU A 74 -26.57 -13.31 -8.35
CA GLU A 74 -27.86 -14.03 -8.34
C GLU A 74 -27.96 -15.10 -7.25
N ARG A 75 -26.84 -15.71 -6.88
CA ARG A 75 -26.76 -16.80 -5.88
C ARG A 75 -26.48 -16.32 -4.46
N LEU A 76 -26.14 -15.04 -4.29
CA LEU A 76 -25.81 -14.47 -3.00
C LEU A 76 -27.05 -13.96 -2.26
N PRO A 77 -27.10 -14.12 -0.92
CA PRO A 77 -27.99 -13.34 -0.07
C PRO A 77 -27.84 -11.85 -0.36
N GLU A 78 -28.95 -11.11 -0.29
CA GLU A 78 -28.99 -9.68 -0.63
C GLU A 78 -27.97 -8.86 0.17
N GLU A 79 -27.82 -9.17 1.46
CA GLU A 79 -26.90 -8.56 2.42
C GLU A 79 -25.39 -8.71 2.08
N LEU A 80 -25.04 -9.53 1.08
CA LEU A 80 -23.66 -9.78 0.67
C LEU A 80 -23.35 -9.25 -0.73
N ARG A 81 -24.36 -8.81 -1.48
CA ARG A 81 -24.20 -8.40 -2.88
C ARG A 81 -23.41 -7.10 -3.02
N ASP A 82 -23.57 -6.20 -2.06
CA ASP A 82 -22.85 -4.92 -1.95
C ASP A 82 -21.34 -5.07 -1.71
N ARG A 83 -20.86 -6.29 -1.40
CA ARG A 83 -19.44 -6.59 -1.21
C ARG A 83 -18.75 -7.08 -2.49
N VAL A 84 -19.53 -7.45 -3.50
CA VAL A 84 -19.01 -8.05 -4.73
C VAL A 84 -18.59 -6.95 -5.70
N GLY A 85 -17.30 -6.91 -5.98
CA GLY A 85 -16.70 -5.98 -6.91
C GLY A 85 -15.20 -6.16 -6.96
N SER A 86 -14.53 -5.34 -7.75
CA SER A 86 -13.07 -5.28 -7.82
C SER A 86 -12.63 -3.83 -7.86
N VAL A 87 -11.44 -3.54 -7.34
CA VAL A 87 -10.82 -2.23 -7.50
C VAL A 87 -10.51 -2.05 -8.98
N SER A 88 -11.10 -1.03 -9.59
CA SER A 88 -10.90 -0.70 -11.00
C SER A 88 -9.99 0.53 -11.15
N LEU A 89 -9.26 0.59 -12.27
CA LEU A 89 -8.37 1.73 -12.56
C LEU A 89 -9.14 2.96 -13.06
N ASP A 90 -10.33 2.74 -13.62
CA ASP A 90 -11.17 3.76 -14.26
C ASP A 90 -12.22 4.37 -13.33
N THR A 91 -12.56 3.70 -12.23
CA THR A 91 -13.59 4.13 -11.28
C THR A 91 -13.02 4.22 -9.86
N THR A 92 -12.57 3.08 -9.31
CA THR A 92 -12.16 3.03 -7.89
C THR A 92 -10.90 3.86 -7.61
N VAL A 93 -9.88 3.75 -8.46
CA VAL A 93 -8.62 4.48 -8.26
C VAL A 93 -8.83 6.01 -8.31
N PRO A 94 -9.55 6.58 -9.29
CA PRO A 94 -9.93 7.99 -9.27
C PRO A 94 -10.66 8.42 -7.98
N ALA A 95 -11.62 7.63 -7.49
CA ALA A 95 -12.32 7.93 -6.23
C ALA A 95 -11.38 7.94 -5.01
N ILE A 96 -10.38 7.04 -4.97
CA ILE A 96 -9.34 7.03 -3.93
C ILE A 96 -8.44 8.28 -4.05
N ILE A 97 -8.07 8.69 -5.26
CA ILE A 97 -7.26 9.89 -5.49
C ILE A 97 -8.04 11.13 -5.04
N GLU A 98 -9.31 11.26 -5.42
CA GLU A 98 -10.20 12.34 -4.98
C GLU A 98 -10.29 12.39 -3.44
N PHE A 99 -10.39 11.23 -2.79
CA PHE A 99 -10.37 11.15 -1.32
C PHE A 99 -9.09 11.76 -0.72
N ILE A 100 -7.92 11.48 -1.32
CA ILE A 100 -6.65 12.06 -0.88
C ILE A 100 -6.64 13.56 -1.16
N GLU A 101 -7.01 14.00 -2.37
CA GLU A 101 -7.04 15.41 -2.74
C GLU A 101 -7.87 16.25 -1.76
N ASN A 102 -9.00 15.70 -1.29
CA ASN A 102 -9.92 16.28 -0.33
C ASN A 102 -9.45 16.21 1.14
N GLY A 103 -8.19 15.84 1.40
CA GLY A 103 -7.60 15.85 2.74
C GLY A 103 -7.52 14.47 3.42
N GLY A 104 -7.98 13.41 2.75
CA GLY A 104 -7.88 12.05 3.24
C GLY A 104 -6.43 11.55 3.30
N THR A 105 -6.20 10.56 4.16
CA THR A 105 -4.90 9.88 4.24
C THR A 105 -5.02 8.45 3.73
N VAL A 106 -4.12 8.03 2.85
CA VAL A 106 -4.08 6.66 2.34
C VAL A 106 -2.79 5.96 2.76
N VAL A 107 -2.93 4.74 3.29
CA VAL A 107 -1.81 3.83 3.61
C VAL A 107 -1.85 2.63 2.66
N ALA A 108 -0.94 2.58 1.71
CA ALA A 108 -0.86 1.54 0.69
C ALA A 108 0.34 0.62 0.93
N ILE A 109 0.08 -0.68 1.09
CA ILE A 109 1.07 -1.68 1.55
C ILE A 109 1.32 -2.72 0.47
N GLY A 110 2.57 -3.18 0.33
CA GLY A 110 2.92 -4.23 -0.62
C GLY A 110 2.70 -3.78 -2.07
N GLY A 111 2.13 -4.64 -2.88
CA GLY A 111 1.75 -4.34 -4.26
C GLY A 111 0.79 -3.16 -4.39
N SER A 112 0.02 -2.84 -3.35
CA SER A 112 -0.93 -1.72 -3.38
C SER A 112 -0.24 -0.36 -3.41
N SER A 113 1.03 -0.28 -3.04
CA SER A 113 1.83 0.95 -3.14
C SER A 113 2.01 1.46 -4.58
N ARG A 114 1.67 0.66 -5.60
CA ARG A 114 1.56 1.13 -6.99
C ARG A 114 0.49 2.19 -7.20
N LEU A 115 -0.38 2.43 -6.23
CA LEU A 115 -1.29 3.58 -6.22
C LEU A 115 -0.58 4.90 -6.49
N GLY A 116 0.68 5.07 -6.04
CA GLY A 116 1.47 6.26 -6.35
C GLY A 116 1.71 6.48 -7.85
N ILE A 117 1.93 5.40 -8.61
CA ILE A 117 2.10 5.46 -10.07
C ILE A 117 0.76 5.83 -10.72
N HIS A 118 -0.34 5.20 -10.28
CA HIS A 118 -1.67 5.50 -10.81
C HIS A 118 -2.13 6.94 -10.48
N ALA A 119 -1.69 7.48 -9.35
CA ALA A 119 -1.91 8.87 -8.96
C ALA A 119 -1.05 9.87 -9.75
N GLY A 120 -0.20 9.42 -10.67
CA GLY A 120 0.66 10.28 -11.47
C GLY A 120 1.78 10.94 -10.69
N LEU A 121 2.20 10.38 -9.55
CA LEU A 121 3.38 10.87 -8.85
C LEU A 121 4.63 10.70 -9.73
N PRO A 122 5.62 11.60 -9.63
CA PRO A 122 6.89 11.54 -10.36
C PRO A 122 7.81 10.43 -9.79
N ILE A 123 7.34 9.19 -9.90
CA ILE A 123 8.00 7.96 -9.46
C ILE A 123 7.83 6.89 -10.53
N ALA A 124 8.80 5.99 -10.62
CA ALA A 124 8.76 4.86 -11.55
C ALA A 124 9.15 3.55 -10.84
N ASP A 125 8.90 2.42 -11.48
CA ASP A 125 9.41 1.13 -11.00
C ASP A 125 10.96 1.15 -11.08
N TYR A 126 11.60 0.83 -9.95
CA TYR A 126 13.06 0.72 -9.87
C TYR A 126 13.55 -0.62 -10.40
N MET A 127 12.71 -1.67 -10.36
CA MET A 127 13.08 -3.05 -10.61
C MET A 127 12.92 -3.44 -12.08
N VAL A 128 13.47 -2.60 -12.96
CA VAL A 128 13.45 -2.77 -14.42
C VAL A 128 14.86 -2.75 -14.98
N ASP A 129 15.06 -3.46 -16.09
CA ASP A 129 16.31 -3.47 -16.84
C ASP A 129 16.54 -2.16 -17.62
N GLU A 130 17.65 -2.08 -18.36
CA GLU A 130 18.00 -0.90 -19.17
C GLU A 130 16.98 -0.58 -20.28
N ARG A 131 16.12 -1.53 -20.64
CA ARG A 131 15.05 -1.37 -21.63
C ARG A 131 13.74 -0.94 -20.98
N GLY A 132 13.68 -0.85 -19.65
CA GLY A 132 12.47 -0.55 -18.89
C GLY A 132 11.57 -1.77 -18.65
N GLU A 133 12.07 -2.97 -18.92
CA GLU A 133 11.31 -4.21 -18.70
C GLU A 133 11.57 -4.79 -17.31
N PRO A 134 10.57 -5.37 -16.63
CA PRO A 134 10.80 -6.04 -15.34
C PRO A 134 11.88 -7.14 -15.45
N TYR A 135 12.77 -7.21 -14.46
CA TYR A 135 13.77 -8.28 -14.42
C TYR A 135 13.10 -9.66 -14.42
N SER A 136 13.67 -10.60 -15.18
CA SER A 136 13.21 -11.99 -15.18
C SER A 136 13.52 -12.65 -13.83
N SER A 137 12.83 -13.76 -13.53
CA SER A 137 13.08 -14.55 -12.31
C SER A 137 14.48 -15.15 -12.25
N GLU A 138 15.18 -15.26 -13.38
CA GLU A 138 16.58 -15.72 -13.43
C GLU A 138 17.56 -14.60 -13.06
N GLU A 139 17.16 -13.34 -13.25
CA GLU A 139 17.96 -12.16 -12.93
C GLU A 139 17.69 -11.62 -11.53
N TYR A 140 16.45 -11.74 -11.05
CA TYR A 140 16.02 -11.25 -9.75
C TYR A 140 14.90 -12.13 -9.17
N TYR A 141 15.10 -12.64 -7.95
CA TYR A 141 14.09 -13.46 -7.29
C TYR A 141 14.15 -13.36 -5.76
N THR A 142 13.06 -12.86 -5.17
CA THR A 142 12.89 -12.65 -3.71
C THR A 142 11.50 -13.13 -3.25
N PRO A 143 11.32 -14.44 -3.00
CA PRO A 143 10.01 -15.03 -2.69
C PRO A 143 9.45 -14.63 -1.32
N GLY A 144 10.27 -14.05 -0.45
CA GLY A 144 9.93 -13.66 0.90
C GLY A 144 11.18 -13.69 1.75
N SER A 145 11.77 -12.53 1.98
CA SER A 145 13.02 -12.36 2.70
C SER A 145 12.95 -11.16 3.63
N VAL A 146 13.71 -11.23 4.71
CA VAL A 146 13.93 -10.08 5.59
C VAL A 146 15.10 -9.30 5.03
N HIS A 147 14.84 -8.04 4.69
CA HIS A 147 15.87 -7.11 4.24
C HIS A 147 16.05 -6.00 5.27
N ASP A 148 17.25 -5.45 5.33
CA ASP A 148 17.59 -4.27 6.11
C ASP A 148 17.63 -3.04 5.19
N VAL A 149 16.98 -1.96 5.61
CA VAL A 149 16.90 -0.69 4.86
C VAL A 149 17.21 0.49 5.76
N ALA A 150 17.82 1.53 5.18
CA ALA A 150 18.04 2.80 5.87
C ALA A 150 16.74 3.60 5.95
N VAL A 151 16.44 4.11 7.14
CA VAL A 151 15.27 4.97 7.41
C VAL A 151 15.68 6.44 7.23
N GLN A 152 14.81 7.22 6.61
CA GLN A 152 14.94 8.66 6.51
C GLN A 152 14.00 9.34 7.52
N HIS A 153 14.60 10.08 8.45
CA HIS A 153 13.88 10.78 9.50
C HIS A 153 13.32 12.13 9.03
N GLY A 154 12.40 12.68 9.81
CA GLY A 154 11.77 13.99 9.56
C GLY A 154 10.33 13.92 9.08
N SER A 155 9.81 12.73 8.80
CA SER A 155 8.37 12.47 8.68
C SER A 155 7.82 11.99 10.03
N PRO A 156 6.61 12.41 10.44
CA PRO A 156 5.91 11.82 11.58
C PRO A 156 5.73 10.30 11.46
N VAL A 157 5.65 9.77 10.23
CA VAL A 157 5.45 8.34 10.00
C VAL A 157 6.66 7.49 10.39
N THR A 158 7.87 8.03 10.31
CA THR A 158 9.10 7.33 10.73
C THR A 158 9.43 7.54 12.21
N HIS A 159 8.60 8.27 12.97
CA HIS A 159 8.84 8.49 14.39
C HIS A 159 8.89 7.18 15.20
N GLY A 160 9.89 7.07 16.07
CA GLY A 160 10.12 5.87 16.89
C GLY A 160 10.91 4.76 16.20
N LEU A 161 11.20 4.88 14.89
CA LEU A 161 12.13 3.99 14.21
C LEU A 161 13.58 4.43 14.46
N GLY A 162 14.51 3.46 14.44
CA GLY A 162 15.94 3.75 14.38
C GLY A 162 16.38 4.15 12.97
N ASP A 163 17.68 4.35 12.77
CA ASP A 163 18.25 4.69 11.45
C ASP A 163 18.14 3.56 10.43
N ARG A 164 17.82 2.34 10.90
CA ARG A 164 17.63 1.16 10.08
C ARG A 164 16.45 0.35 10.58
N VAL A 165 15.79 -0.36 9.67
CA VAL A 165 14.67 -1.24 9.99
C VAL A 165 14.70 -2.49 9.13
N ASN A 166 14.44 -3.63 9.76
CA ASN A 166 14.23 -4.90 9.08
C ASN A 166 12.81 -4.97 8.53
N ILE A 167 12.68 -5.16 7.23
CA ILE A 167 11.42 -5.22 6.50
C ILE A 167 11.20 -6.60 5.89
N LEU A 168 9.94 -6.98 5.70
CA LEU A 168 9.62 -8.13 4.86
C LEU A 168 9.44 -7.69 3.41
N HIS A 169 10.34 -8.17 2.56
CA HIS A 169 10.30 -7.98 1.11
C HIS A 169 9.84 -9.28 0.43
N SER A 170 8.81 -9.21 -0.42
CA SER A 170 8.33 -10.37 -1.17
C SER A 170 7.74 -9.90 -2.49
N HIS A 171 8.59 -9.86 -3.53
CA HIS A 171 8.27 -9.22 -4.82
C HIS A 171 7.64 -7.83 -4.65
N SER A 172 8.09 -7.11 -3.62
CA SER A 172 7.56 -5.82 -3.20
C SER A 172 7.99 -4.73 -4.17
N PRO A 173 7.12 -3.74 -4.47
CA PRO A 173 7.52 -2.57 -5.24
C PRO A 173 8.73 -1.85 -4.63
N VAL A 174 9.63 -1.40 -5.49
CA VAL A 174 10.74 -0.51 -5.15
C VAL A 174 10.72 0.61 -6.17
N PHE A 175 10.92 1.84 -5.72
CA PHE A 175 10.64 3.02 -6.51
C PHE A 175 11.90 3.79 -6.86
N ARG A 176 11.95 4.26 -8.10
CA ARG A 176 12.78 5.39 -8.51
C ARG A 176 11.96 6.65 -8.27
N VAL A 177 12.53 7.63 -7.57
CA VAL A 177 11.95 8.97 -7.44
C VAL A 177 12.64 9.86 -8.46
N GLU A 178 11.87 10.55 -9.29
CA GLU A 178 12.42 11.42 -10.34
C GLU A 178 13.09 12.67 -9.76
N GLU A 179 14.01 13.26 -10.52
CA GLU A 179 14.66 14.50 -10.11
C GLU A 179 13.64 15.65 -10.07
N GLY A 180 13.64 16.44 -8.99
CA GLY A 180 12.68 17.54 -8.81
C GLY A 180 11.30 17.13 -8.33
N ALA A 181 11.11 15.88 -7.89
CA ALA A 181 9.87 15.38 -7.28
C ALA A 181 9.58 16.01 -5.89
N GLU A 182 9.23 17.30 -5.83
CA GLU A 182 9.03 18.04 -4.58
C GLU A 182 7.86 17.50 -3.72
N SER A 183 6.85 16.90 -4.36
CA SER A 183 5.70 16.31 -3.67
C SER A 183 5.98 14.93 -3.07
N VAL A 184 7.15 14.34 -3.29
CA VAL A 184 7.50 12.98 -2.85
C VAL A 184 8.70 13.00 -1.93
N ARG A 185 8.54 12.41 -0.74
CA ARG A 185 9.60 12.20 0.24
C ARG A 185 9.93 10.72 0.35
N VAL A 186 11.22 10.39 0.33
CA VAL A 186 11.68 9.03 0.64
C VAL A 186 11.66 8.82 2.15
N LEU A 187 11.04 7.73 2.61
CA LEU A 187 10.98 7.35 4.02
C LEU A 187 11.97 6.23 4.35
N ALA A 188 12.28 5.36 3.38
CA ALA A 188 13.31 4.34 3.51
C ALA A 188 13.90 3.97 2.15
N ARG A 189 15.18 3.57 2.15
CA ARG A 189 15.94 3.22 0.94
C ARG A 189 16.85 2.02 1.19
N TYR A 190 17.06 1.23 0.15
CA TYR A 190 18.18 0.30 0.07
C TYR A 190 19.48 1.10 -0.16
N ASP A 191 20.41 1.01 0.78
CA ASP A 191 21.70 1.73 0.77
C ASP A 191 22.90 0.78 0.74
N SER A 192 22.67 -0.47 0.35
CA SER A 192 23.65 -1.54 0.29
C SER A 192 23.28 -2.53 -0.82
N PRO A 193 24.28 -3.08 -1.53
CA PRO A 193 24.06 -4.17 -2.49
C PRO A 193 23.78 -5.52 -1.82
N ASN A 194 23.88 -5.61 -0.49
CA ASN A 194 23.61 -6.83 0.28
C ASN A 194 22.56 -6.58 1.37
N PRO A 195 21.30 -6.23 1.02
CA PRO A 195 20.28 -5.93 2.01
C PRO A 195 19.73 -7.16 2.73
N LEU A 196 20.01 -8.38 2.26
CA LEU A 196 19.49 -9.61 2.84
C LEU A 196 19.98 -9.82 4.27
N VAL A 197 19.04 -9.92 5.21
CA VAL A 197 19.27 -10.35 6.59
C VAL A 197 18.92 -11.82 6.78
N SER A 198 17.78 -12.25 6.21
CA SER A 198 17.31 -13.64 6.36
C SER A 198 16.42 -14.07 5.19
N GLY A 199 16.51 -15.35 4.82
CA GLY A 199 15.75 -15.93 3.71
C GLY A 199 16.59 -16.08 2.45
N TRP A 200 15.99 -15.83 1.28
CA TRP A 200 16.62 -15.97 -0.02
C TRP A 200 16.43 -14.71 -0.86
N ALA A 201 17.52 -14.18 -1.41
CA ALA A 201 17.48 -13.05 -2.33
C ALA A 201 18.53 -13.21 -3.43
N TRP A 202 18.07 -13.61 -4.61
CA TRP A 202 18.87 -13.68 -5.83
C TRP A 202 18.78 -12.36 -6.59
N GLY A 203 19.92 -11.84 -7.07
CA GLY A 203 19.99 -10.55 -7.76
C GLY A 203 19.71 -9.34 -6.85
N GLN A 204 19.92 -9.48 -5.54
CA GLN A 204 19.56 -8.46 -4.54
C GLN A 204 20.32 -7.14 -4.71
N GLU A 205 21.49 -7.16 -5.34
CA GLU A 205 22.30 -5.97 -5.63
C GLU A 205 21.55 -4.96 -6.52
N LYS A 206 20.56 -5.42 -7.30
CA LYS A 206 19.70 -4.56 -8.12
C LYS A 206 18.77 -3.67 -7.31
N LEU A 207 18.59 -3.95 -6.01
CA LEU A 207 17.80 -3.13 -5.11
C LEU A 207 18.56 -1.88 -4.65
N ASP A 208 19.90 -1.90 -4.69
CA ASP A 208 20.74 -0.84 -4.14
C ASP A 208 20.40 0.50 -4.76
N GLY A 209 20.22 1.53 -3.92
CA GLY A 209 19.75 2.85 -4.30
C GLY A 209 18.23 2.98 -4.46
N GLY A 210 17.45 1.89 -4.49
CA GLY A 210 16.00 1.94 -4.66
C GLY A 210 15.25 2.40 -3.41
N ALA A 211 14.20 3.22 -3.57
CA ALA A 211 13.36 3.65 -2.46
C ALA A 211 12.31 2.58 -2.12
N SER A 212 12.27 2.13 -0.87
CA SER A 212 11.35 1.07 -0.41
C SER A 212 10.05 1.63 0.18
N MET A 213 10.10 2.86 0.70
CA MET A 213 8.95 3.53 1.31
C MET A 213 8.94 5.00 0.95
N LEU A 214 7.78 5.55 0.64
CA LEU A 214 7.57 6.95 0.26
C LEU A 214 6.39 7.57 1.01
N GLU A 215 6.45 8.88 1.20
CA GLU A 215 5.33 9.76 1.55
C GLU A 215 5.12 10.72 0.38
N ALA A 216 3.88 11.02 0.04
CA ALA A 216 3.55 12.00 -0.99
C ALA A 216 2.39 12.91 -0.61
N ASP A 217 2.48 14.13 -1.10
CA ASP A 217 1.48 15.18 -0.96
C ASP A 217 0.60 15.20 -2.21
N ILE A 218 -0.71 15.01 -2.04
CA ILE A 218 -1.69 15.07 -3.12
C ILE A 218 -2.87 15.93 -2.63
N GLY A 219 -3.06 17.08 -3.27
CA GLY A 219 -4.02 18.09 -2.81
C GLY A 219 -3.78 18.46 -1.34
N SER A 220 -4.82 18.34 -0.51
CA SER A 220 -4.75 18.62 0.93
C SER A 220 -4.41 17.39 1.78
N GLY A 221 -4.38 16.20 1.18
CA GLY A 221 -4.18 14.93 1.86
C GLY A 221 -2.79 14.35 1.66
N LYS A 222 -2.68 13.07 2.04
CA LYS A 222 -1.39 12.38 2.16
C LYS A 222 -1.50 10.93 1.69
N LEU A 223 -0.47 10.50 0.98
CA LEU A 223 -0.33 9.14 0.49
C LEU A 223 0.96 8.51 1.04
N PHE A 224 0.83 7.44 1.82
CA PHE A 224 1.96 6.64 2.30
C PHE A 224 2.07 5.36 1.50
N LEU A 225 3.23 5.16 0.88
CA LEU A 225 3.53 4.03 0.02
C LEU A 225 4.57 3.16 0.69
N PHE A 226 4.16 1.99 1.16
CA PHE A 226 5.04 1.00 1.73
C PHE A 226 5.17 -0.17 0.77
N GLY A 227 6.26 -0.19 -0.02
CA GLY A 227 6.63 -1.36 -0.82
C GLY A 227 6.70 -2.66 -0.01
N PRO A 228 7.36 -2.70 1.18
CA PRO A 228 7.40 -3.90 1.99
C PRO A 228 6.06 -4.25 2.64
N LYS A 229 5.92 -5.53 3.04
CA LYS A 229 4.71 -6.04 3.70
C LYS A 229 4.77 -5.76 5.20
N ILE A 230 4.50 -4.50 5.58
CA ILE A 230 4.63 -4.01 6.97
C ILE A 230 3.66 -4.63 7.99
N THR A 231 2.65 -5.36 7.52
CA THR A 231 1.68 -6.11 8.35
C THR A 231 1.68 -7.61 8.08
N PHE A 232 2.72 -8.14 7.42
CA PHE A 232 2.73 -9.53 6.97
C PHE A 232 2.43 -10.52 8.09
N ARG A 233 1.29 -11.21 7.95
CA ARG A 233 0.82 -12.23 8.90
C ARG A 233 0.73 -11.76 10.36
N GLY A 234 0.65 -10.46 10.59
CA GLY A 234 0.74 -9.89 11.94
C GLY A 234 2.09 -10.12 12.64
N GLN A 235 3.15 -10.47 11.92
CA GLN A 235 4.46 -10.81 12.49
C GLN A 235 5.48 -9.67 12.42
N SER A 236 5.27 -8.70 11.52
CA SER A 236 6.20 -7.60 11.27
C SER A 236 6.13 -6.48 12.32
N HIS A 237 6.25 -6.80 13.62
CA HIS A 237 6.11 -5.83 14.72
C HIS A 237 7.07 -4.64 14.61
N GLY A 238 8.29 -4.86 14.10
CA GLY A 238 9.27 -3.78 13.88
C GLY A 238 8.82 -2.71 12.88
N THR A 239 7.83 -3.03 12.04
CA THR A 239 7.28 -2.09 11.04
C THR A 239 5.86 -1.62 11.36
N PHE A 240 5.24 -2.10 12.44
CA PHE A 240 3.93 -1.61 12.88
C PHE A 240 3.88 -0.11 13.19
N PRO A 241 4.95 0.53 13.74
CA PRO A 241 4.97 1.98 13.90
C PRO A 241 4.63 2.74 12.62
N LEU A 242 5.03 2.26 11.44
CA LEU A 242 4.71 2.90 10.16
C LEU A 242 3.20 2.94 9.90
N LEU A 243 2.51 1.83 10.15
CA LEU A 243 1.06 1.75 10.02
C LEU A 243 0.36 2.66 11.03
N PHE A 244 0.76 2.55 12.30
CA PHE A 244 0.12 3.28 13.40
C PHE A 244 0.31 4.78 13.24
N ASN A 245 1.54 5.22 12.96
CA ASN A 245 1.82 6.63 12.73
C ASN A 245 1.08 7.15 11.50
N GLY A 246 0.97 6.35 10.43
CA GLY A 246 0.17 6.72 9.25
C GLY A 246 -1.32 6.93 9.57
N ILE A 247 -1.88 6.07 10.43
CA ILE A 247 -3.25 6.20 10.93
C ILE A 247 -3.41 7.46 11.79
N TYR A 248 -2.56 7.63 12.81
CA TYR A 248 -2.63 8.79 13.70
C TYR A 248 -2.47 10.11 12.96
N TYR A 249 -1.62 10.14 11.93
CA TYR A 249 -1.42 11.32 11.12
C TYR A 249 -2.68 11.76 10.35
N GLY A 250 -3.45 10.82 9.81
CA GLY A 250 -4.70 11.15 9.14
C GLY A 250 -5.77 11.62 10.13
N SER A 251 -5.90 10.94 11.27
CA SER A 251 -6.90 11.28 12.28
C SER A 251 -6.62 12.63 12.99
N ALA A 252 -5.35 13.02 13.14
CA ALA A 252 -4.98 14.28 13.81
C ALA A 252 -5.29 15.55 13.00
N ARG A 253 -5.58 15.44 11.70
CA ARG A 253 -5.79 16.62 10.83
C ARG A 253 -7.18 17.24 10.96
N ARG A 254 -8.15 16.54 11.54
CA ARG A 254 -9.55 16.91 11.34
C ARG A 254 -10.07 17.98 12.30
N ASP A 255 -9.35 18.30 13.39
CA ASP A 255 -9.64 19.49 14.19
C ASP A 255 -8.42 19.99 14.98
N ALA A 256 -7.96 21.21 14.66
CA ALA A 256 -7.51 22.10 15.72
C ALA A 256 -8.77 22.67 16.37
N VAL A 257 -9.32 21.96 17.37
CA VAL A 257 -10.34 22.53 18.26
C VAL A 257 -9.65 23.60 19.12
N PHE A 258 -9.68 24.85 18.67
CA PHE A 258 -9.45 26.04 19.49
C PHE A 258 -10.58 27.03 19.29
#